data_AF-A0A6B3UPP4-F1
#
_entry.id   AF-A0A6B3UPP4-F1
#
_cell.length_a   1.000
_cell.length_b   1.000
_cell.length_c   1.000
_cell.angle_alpha   90.00
_cell.angle_beta   90.00
_cell.angle_gamma   90.00
#
_symmetry.space_group_name_H-M   'P 1'
#
loop_
_entity.id
_entity.type
_entity.pdbx_description
1 polymer ?
#
loop_
_entity_poly.entity_id
_entity_poly.type
_entity_poly.pdbx_seq_one_letter_code
_entity_poly.pdbx_strand_id
1 'polypeptide(L)'
;MGRAQRSSPVALDRNGAWLRALPVEDGRWRVRADLKRTDPTFLKRLTAVEDARFRLHLGVDPLAVARAAAGNAAAGGVVSGGSTITMQTARLLEPRPRTLASKVIEAIRAVQLETRLSKDEILALYLTLAPYGGNLEGVRAASLSYFGHEPESLTAGEQALLIALPQAPEARRPD
;
A
#
# COMPACT_ATOMS: atom_id res chain seq x y z
N MET A 1 14.76 -1.40 6.45
CA MET A 1 13.84 -2.55 6.31
C MET A 1 13.16 -2.99 7.61
N GLY A 2 13.60 -2.54 8.80
CA GLY A 2 13.07 -3.03 10.08
C GLY A 2 11.55 -2.93 10.29
N ARG A 3 10.87 -1.90 9.76
CA ARG A 3 9.41 -1.75 9.91
C ARG A 3 8.61 -2.85 9.21
N ALA A 4 9.07 -3.32 8.05
CA ALA A 4 8.40 -4.38 7.30
C ALA A 4 8.65 -5.79 7.86
N GLN A 5 9.74 -5.98 8.61
CA GLN A 5 10.05 -7.25 9.28
C GLN A 5 9.28 -7.42 10.60
N ARG A 6 8.78 -6.33 11.18
CA ARG A 6 7.92 -6.36 12.37
C ARG A 6 6.46 -6.63 11.99
N SER A 7 6.11 -7.91 11.81
CA SER A 7 4.74 -8.37 11.57
C SER A 7 4.10 -8.91 12.85
N SER A 8 2.80 -8.66 13.02
CA SER A 8 1.95 -9.26 14.05
C SER A 8 1.97 -10.79 13.95
N PRO A 9 2.25 -11.52 15.05
CA PRO A 9 1.98 -12.95 15.08
C PRO A 9 0.46 -13.17 14.98
N VAL A 10 0.08 -14.16 14.17
CA VAL A 10 -1.30 -14.52 13.91
C VAL A 10 -1.60 -15.84 14.62
N ALA A 11 -2.59 -15.83 15.51
CA ALA A 11 -3.18 -17.05 16.04
C ALA A 11 -4.18 -17.61 15.03
N LEU A 12 -3.95 -18.86 14.63
CA LEU A 12 -4.82 -19.63 13.76
C LEU A 12 -5.47 -20.77 14.55
N ASP A 13 -6.64 -21.23 14.12
CA ASP A 13 -7.26 -22.45 14.61
C ASP A 13 -6.56 -23.70 14.04
N ARG A 14 -7.05 -24.88 14.43
CA ARG A 14 -6.50 -26.17 13.96
C ARG A 14 -6.64 -26.42 12.46
N ASN A 15 -7.53 -25.69 11.78
CA ASN A 15 -7.80 -25.76 10.35
C ASN A 15 -7.09 -24.62 9.59
N GLY A 16 -6.29 -23.79 10.26
CA GLY A 16 -5.65 -22.62 9.68
C GLY A 16 -6.57 -21.41 9.52
N ALA A 17 -7.79 -21.45 10.07
CA ALA A 17 -8.71 -20.32 10.10
C ALA A 17 -8.27 -19.29 11.14
N TRP A 18 -8.60 -18.03 10.88
CA TRP A 18 -8.08 -16.92 11.66
C TRP A 18 -8.76 -16.79 13.02
N LEU A 19 -7.99 -16.74 14.11
CA LEU A 19 -8.55 -16.50 15.45
C LEU A 19 -8.30 -15.07 15.93
N ARG A 20 -7.05 -14.61 15.90
CA ARG A 20 -6.66 -13.28 16.40
C ARG A 20 -5.25 -12.90 15.92
N ALA A 21 -5.01 -11.64 15.55
CA ALA A 21 -3.64 -11.11 15.53
C ALA A 21 -3.33 -10.39 16.85
N LEU A 22 -2.12 -10.54 17.34
CA LEU A 22 -1.61 -9.71 18.41
C LEU A 22 -1.04 -8.42 17.81
N PRO A 23 -1.35 -7.23 18.38
CA PRO A 23 -0.79 -5.99 17.88
C PRO A 23 0.74 -6.03 17.96
N VAL A 24 1.42 -5.46 16.96
CA VAL A 24 2.85 -5.15 17.08
C VAL A 24 3.06 -4.10 18.17
N GLU A 25 4.30 -3.90 18.62
CA GLU A 25 4.69 -3.02 19.75
C GLU A 25 4.04 -1.62 19.74
N ASP A 26 3.69 -1.08 18.57
CA ASP A 26 3.01 0.22 18.42
C ASP A 26 1.46 0.15 18.49
N GLY A 27 0.86 -0.96 18.90
CA GLY A 27 -0.61 -1.16 18.94
C GLY A 27 -1.26 -1.44 17.57
N ARG A 28 -0.46 -1.51 16.50
CA ARG A 28 -0.93 -1.75 15.13
C ARG A 28 -1.09 -3.22 14.79
N TRP A 29 -2.02 -3.53 13.90
CA TRP A 29 -2.19 -4.85 13.32
C TRP A 29 -1.51 -4.84 11.97
N ARG A 30 -0.37 -5.53 11.86
CA ARG A 30 0.42 -5.59 10.62
C ARG A 30 0.67 -7.02 10.22
N VAL A 31 -0.12 -7.54 9.29
CA VAL A 31 0.05 -8.90 8.77
C VAL A 31 0.78 -8.82 7.43
N ARG A 32 1.89 -9.57 7.31
CA ARG A 32 2.67 -9.62 6.08
C ARG A 32 1.80 -10.11 4.93
N ALA A 33 1.81 -9.35 3.83
CA ALA A 33 1.11 -9.72 2.61
C ALA A 33 1.87 -10.85 1.89
N ASP A 34 1.10 -11.76 1.29
CA ASP A 34 1.59 -12.78 0.38
C ASP A 34 0.84 -12.60 -0.94
N LEU A 35 1.56 -12.23 -2.00
CA LEU A 35 0.98 -12.01 -3.32
C LEU A 35 0.32 -13.27 -3.88
N LYS A 36 0.78 -14.47 -3.48
CA LYS A 36 0.18 -15.75 -3.90
C LYS A 36 -1.14 -16.03 -3.20
N ARG A 37 -1.37 -15.41 -2.04
CA ARG A 37 -2.60 -15.52 -1.25
C ARG A 37 -3.41 -14.21 -1.28
N THR A 38 -3.28 -13.47 -2.37
CA THR A 38 -4.02 -12.23 -2.63
C THR A 38 -4.67 -12.36 -4.00
N ASP A 39 -5.94 -11.96 -4.14
CA ASP A 39 -6.66 -12.09 -5.41
C ASP A 39 -5.86 -11.38 -6.54
N PRO A 40 -5.50 -12.09 -7.63
CA PRO A 40 -4.75 -11.49 -8.74
C PRO A 40 -5.51 -10.34 -9.42
N THR A 41 -6.85 -10.36 -9.40
CA THR A 41 -7.72 -9.29 -9.89
C THR A 41 -7.59 -8.05 -9.01
N PHE A 42 -7.52 -8.22 -7.69
CA PHE A 42 -7.24 -7.13 -6.76
C PHE A 42 -5.89 -6.50 -7.06
N LEU A 43 -4.82 -7.30 -7.19
CA LEU A 43 -3.47 -6.80 -7.52
C LEU A 43 -3.45 -6.01 -8.83
N LYS A 44 -4.14 -6.53 -9.86
CA LYS A 44 -4.25 -5.86 -11.16
C LYS A 44 -5.00 -4.53 -11.06
N ARG A 45 -6.12 -4.48 -10.33
CA ARG A 45 -6.92 -3.26 -10.15
C ARG A 45 -6.18 -2.23 -9.32
N LEU A 46 -5.57 -2.64 -8.21
CA LEU A 46 -4.75 -1.77 -7.36
C LEU A 46 -3.64 -1.11 -8.17
N THR A 47 -2.85 -1.91 -8.89
CA THR A 47 -1.77 -1.36 -9.73
C THR A 47 -2.31 -0.46 -10.83
N ALA A 48 -3.43 -0.81 -11.49
CA ALA A 48 -4.03 0.06 -12.49
C ALA A 48 -4.48 1.43 -11.95
N VAL A 49 -5.00 1.47 -10.72
CA VAL A 49 -5.50 2.70 -10.08
C VAL A 49 -4.36 3.55 -9.48
N GLU A 50 -3.47 2.92 -8.72
CA GLU A 50 -2.41 3.63 -7.99
C GLU A 50 -1.21 3.97 -8.87
N ASP A 51 -0.86 3.08 -9.81
CA ASP A 51 0.37 3.18 -10.60
C ASP A 51 0.32 2.30 -11.86
N ALA A 52 -0.42 2.74 -12.87
CA ALA A 52 -0.73 1.92 -14.06
C ALA A 52 0.52 1.42 -14.82
N ARG A 53 1.67 2.08 -14.64
CA ARG A 53 2.95 1.71 -15.25
C ARG A 53 3.96 1.19 -14.23
N PHE A 54 3.48 0.70 -13.10
CA PHE A 54 4.30 0.20 -12.00
C PHE A 54 5.43 -0.73 -12.47
N ARG A 55 5.16 -1.62 -13.42
CA ARG A 55 6.16 -2.59 -13.93
C ARG A 55 7.17 -2.01 -14.92
N LEU A 56 6.98 -0.78 -15.41
CA LEU A 56 7.77 -0.21 -16.52
C LEU A 56 8.78 0.86 -16.07
N HIS A 57 8.63 1.43 -14.87
CA HIS A 57 9.52 2.47 -14.37
C HIS A 57 10.44 1.96 -13.26
N LEU A 58 11.49 2.72 -12.91
CA LEU A 58 12.46 2.36 -11.86
C LEU A 58 12.27 3.28 -10.65
N GLY A 59 11.13 3.15 -9.97
CA GLY A 59 10.82 3.90 -8.75
C GLY A 59 10.10 5.22 -8.96
N VAL A 60 10.46 6.01 -9.97
CA VAL A 60 9.74 7.24 -10.35
C VAL A 60 9.23 7.09 -11.77
N ASP A 61 8.04 7.60 -12.04
CA ASP A 61 7.46 7.60 -13.37
C ASP A 61 7.47 9.02 -13.99
N PRO A 62 8.40 9.33 -14.92
CA PRO A 62 8.51 10.64 -15.54
C PRO A 62 7.24 11.08 -16.29
N LEU A 63 6.55 10.18 -17.01
CA LEU A 63 5.33 10.63 -17.72
C LEU A 63 4.15 10.79 -16.76
N ALA A 64 4.11 10.10 -15.61
CA ALA A 64 3.10 10.37 -14.60
C ALA A 64 3.35 11.72 -13.92
N VAL A 65 4.62 12.04 -13.63
CA VAL A 65 5.01 13.35 -13.08
C VAL A 65 4.66 14.47 -14.07
N ALA A 66 5.03 14.33 -15.34
CA ALA A 66 4.74 15.33 -16.38
C ALA A 66 3.23 15.53 -16.56
N ARG A 67 2.45 14.43 -16.61
CA ARG A 67 0.98 14.49 -16.71
C ARG A 67 0.36 15.18 -15.50
N ALA A 68 0.81 14.85 -14.29
CA ALA A 68 0.31 15.47 -13.07
C ALA A 68 0.65 16.96 -13.01
N ALA A 69 1.87 17.34 -13.41
CA ALA A 69 2.29 18.74 -13.47
C ALA A 69 1.43 19.54 -14.46
N ALA A 70 1.22 19.01 -15.67
CA ALA A 70 0.39 19.65 -16.69
C ALA A 70 -1.07 19.80 -16.23
N GLY A 71 -1.65 18.75 -15.64
CA GLY A 71 -3.01 18.78 -15.10
C GLY A 71 -3.18 19.77 -13.96
N ASN A 72 -2.21 19.84 -13.04
CA ASN A 72 -2.25 20.78 -11.92
C ASN A 72 -2.08 22.24 -12.38
N ALA A 73 -1.24 22.49 -13.38
CA ALA A 73 -1.09 23.82 -13.97
C ALA A 73 -2.39 24.27 -14.66
N ALA A 74 -3.03 23.37 -15.43
CA ALA A 74 -4.31 23.67 -16.08
C ALA A 74 -5.45 23.91 -15.08
N ALA A 75 -5.45 23.21 -13.95
CA ALA A 75 -6.47 23.36 -12.90
C ALA A 75 -6.19 24.51 -11.91
N GLY A 76 -5.04 25.18 -12.00
CA GLY A 76 -4.64 26.22 -11.04
C GLY A 76 -4.41 25.69 -9.60
N GLY A 77 -4.21 24.39 -9.43
CA GLY A 77 -4.14 23.73 -8.13
C GLY A 77 -3.78 22.25 -8.22
N VAL A 78 -3.47 21.63 -7.08
CA VAL A 78 -3.12 20.20 -7.04
C VAL A 78 -4.39 19.35 -7.14
N VAL A 79 -4.66 18.80 -8.32
CA VAL A 79 -5.78 17.89 -8.59
C VAL A 79 -5.35 16.44 -8.75
N SER A 80 -4.07 16.20 -9.08
CA SER A 80 -3.53 14.86 -9.26
C SER A 80 -2.11 14.72 -8.72
N GLY A 81 -1.79 13.53 -8.23
CA GLY A 81 -0.46 13.16 -7.76
C GLY A 81 0.31 12.37 -8.81
N GLY A 82 1.62 12.60 -8.90
CA GLY A 82 2.55 11.79 -9.71
C GLY A 82 3.38 10.79 -8.88
N SER A 83 2.90 10.37 -7.70
CA SER A 83 3.63 9.43 -6.84
C SER A 83 3.37 7.99 -7.27
N THR A 84 4.42 7.18 -7.40
CA THR A 84 4.37 5.75 -7.74
C THR A 84 4.16 4.89 -6.50
N ILE A 85 3.80 3.61 -6.67
CA ILE A 85 3.74 2.64 -5.56
C ILE A 85 5.09 2.54 -4.85
N THR A 86 6.20 2.60 -5.58
CA THR A 86 7.55 2.54 -4.99
C THR A 86 7.85 3.77 -4.13
N MET A 87 7.48 4.98 -4.56
CA MET A 87 7.59 6.20 -3.74
C MET A 87 6.72 6.11 -2.49
N GLN A 88 5.49 5.60 -2.63
CA GLN A 88 4.62 5.37 -1.48
C GLN A 88 5.23 4.35 -0.51
N THR A 89 5.84 3.28 -1.02
CA THR A 89 6.56 2.27 -0.21
C THR A 89 7.73 2.88 0.53
N ALA A 90 8.54 3.72 -0.13
CA ALA A 90 9.64 4.45 0.50
C ALA A 90 9.14 5.34 1.66
N ARG A 91 8.04 6.07 1.44
CA ARG A 91 7.39 6.91 2.45
C ARG A 91 6.90 6.10 3.65
N LEU A 92 6.33 4.91 3.41
CA LEU A 92 5.84 4.04 4.49
C LEU A 92 6.99 3.43 5.30
N LEU A 93 8.10 3.10 4.65
CA LEU A 93 9.30 2.57 5.31
C LEU A 93 10.04 3.63 6.13
N GLU A 94 10.10 4.87 5.65
CA GLU A 94 10.79 5.99 6.29
C GLU A 94 9.87 7.23 6.30
N PRO A 95 8.89 7.29 7.23
CA PRO A 95 7.92 8.39 7.28
C PRO A 95 8.59 9.75 7.47
N ARG A 96 8.14 10.75 6.71
CA ARG A 96 8.59 12.14 6.82
C ARG A 96 7.42 13.12 6.73
N PRO A 97 7.60 14.37 7.18
CA PRO A 97 6.60 15.43 6.99
C PRO A 97 6.24 15.61 5.51
N ARG A 98 4.98 15.98 5.22
CA ARG A 98 4.47 16.10 3.85
C ARG A 98 4.93 17.40 3.17
N THR A 99 6.18 17.45 2.76
CA THR A 99 6.80 18.60 2.05
C THR A 99 7.34 18.19 0.69
N LEU A 100 7.59 19.17 -0.19
CA LEU A 100 8.24 18.91 -1.48
C LEU A 100 9.64 18.29 -1.31
N ALA A 101 10.39 18.73 -0.31
CA ALA A 101 11.70 18.15 0.03
C ALA A 101 11.58 16.66 0.39
N SER A 102 10.62 16.29 1.24
CA SER A 102 10.35 14.88 1.56
C SER A 102 9.99 14.09 0.32
N LYS A 103 9.21 14.66 -0.61
CA LYS A 103 8.83 14.00 -1.86
C LYS A 103 10.02 13.73 -2.79
N VAL A 104 11.01 14.63 -2.83
CA VAL A 104 12.27 14.39 -3.54
C VAL A 104 13.05 13.26 -2.88
N ILE A 105 13.12 13.23 -1.55
CA ILE A 105 13.82 12.13 -0.86
C ILE A 105 13.07 10.80 -1.05
N GLU A 106 11.75 10.79 -1.04
CA GLU A 106 10.92 9.62 -1.39
C GLU A 106 11.24 9.11 -2.79
N ALA A 107 11.39 10.00 -3.78
CA ALA A 107 11.80 9.64 -5.14
C ALA A 107 13.20 9.00 -5.17
N ILE A 108 14.19 9.58 -4.49
CA ILE A 108 15.54 9.01 -4.40
C ILE A 108 15.51 7.63 -3.71
N ARG A 109 14.78 7.51 -2.60
CA ARG A 109 14.60 6.23 -1.89
C ARG A 109 13.86 5.20 -2.74
N ALA A 110 12.91 5.61 -3.56
CA ALA A 110 12.21 4.71 -4.47
C ALA A 110 13.16 4.09 -5.50
N VAL A 111 14.03 4.89 -6.10
CA VAL A 111 15.08 4.38 -7.01
C VAL A 111 16.00 3.41 -6.26
N GLN A 112 16.39 3.72 -5.02
CA GLN A 112 17.22 2.82 -4.20
C GLN A 112 16.53 1.50 -3.83
N LEU A 113 15.20 1.49 -3.70
CA LEU A 113 14.45 0.25 -3.47
C LEU A 113 14.47 -0.64 -4.72
N GLU A 114 14.31 -0.05 -5.90
CA GLU A 114 14.25 -0.77 -7.19
C GLU A 114 15.58 -1.38 -7.60
N THR A 115 16.70 -0.87 -7.09
CA THR A 115 18.02 -1.50 -7.29
C THR A 115 18.26 -2.71 -6.40
N ARG A 116 17.41 -2.92 -5.37
CA ARG A 116 17.60 -3.97 -4.35
C ARG A 116 16.48 -4.99 -4.32
N LEU A 117 15.32 -4.64 -4.84
CA LEU A 117 14.10 -5.42 -4.74
C LEU A 117 13.41 -5.51 -6.09
N SER A 118 12.85 -6.67 -6.37
CA SER A 118 11.93 -6.90 -7.47
C SER A 118 10.62 -6.12 -7.27
N LYS A 119 9.88 -5.95 -8.37
CA LYS A 119 8.55 -5.33 -8.36
C LYS A 119 7.57 -6.04 -7.42
N ASP A 120 7.64 -7.37 -7.38
CA ASP A 120 6.78 -8.17 -6.54
C ASP A 120 7.15 -8.00 -5.05
N GLU A 121 8.43 -7.91 -4.71
CA GLU A 121 8.86 -7.59 -3.34
C GLU A 121 8.44 -6.19 -2.91
N ILE A 122 8.55 -5.19 -3.80
CA ILE A 122 8.09 -3.82 -3.53
C ILE A 122 6.58 -3.80 -3.33
N LEU A 123 5.81 -4.48 -4.17
CA LEU A 123 4.36 -4.57 -4.05
C LEU A 123 3.94 -5.28 -2.75
N ALA A 124 4.62 -6.36 -2.38
CA ALA A 124 4.38 -7.05 -1.12
C ALA A 124 4.68 -6.16 0.10
N LEU A 125 5.75 -5.35 0.03
CA LEU A 125 6.07 -4.36 1.06
C LEU A 125 5.00 -3.28 1.17
N TYR A 126 4.55 -2.73 0.04
CA TYR A 126 3.45 -1.77 -0.01
C TYR A 126 2.19 -2.35 0.64
N LEU A 127 1.76 -3.54 0.20
CA LEU A 127 0.57 -4.22 0.71
C LEU A 127 0.68 -4.65 2.19
N THR A 128 1.88 -4.70 2.74
CA THR A 128 2.10 -4.98 4.17
C THR A 128 2.04 -3.71 5.02
N LEU A 129 2.36 -2.55 4.45
CA LEU A 129 2.55 -1.30 5.21
C LEU A 129 1.47 -0.25 4.95
N ALA A 130 0.69 -0.39 3.88
CA ALA A 130 -0.35 0.57 3.53
C ALA A 130 -1.35 0.72 4.68
N PRO A 131 -1.70 1.96 5.09
CA PRO A 131 -2.66 2.19 6.15
C PRO A 131 -4.08 1.93 5.65
N TYR A 132 -4.89 1.25 6.45
CA TYR A 132 -6.28 0.95 6.12
C TYR A 132 -7.30 1.58 7.09
N GLY A 133 -6.83 2.43 8.01
CA GLY A 133 -7.65 3.14 8.99
C GLY A 133 -7.45 2.58 10.40
N GLY A 134 -7.57 3.46 11.40
CA GLY A 134 -7.39 3.09 12.80
C GLY A 134 -6.01 2.50 13.06
N ASN A 135 -5.97 1.27 13.59
CA ASN A 135 -4.72 0.56 13.87
C ASN A 135 -4.32 -0.47 12.81
N LEU A 136 -4.99 -0.49 11.64
CA LEU A 136 -4.78 -1.48 10.58
C LEU A 136 -3.69 -1.04 9.59
N GLU A 137 -2.66 -1.88 9.44
CA GLU A 137 -1.67 -1.77 8.37
C GLU A 137 -1.59 -3.06 7.55
N GLY A 138 -1.70 -2.89 6.25
CA GLY A 138 -1.62 -3.95 5.25
C GLY A 138 -2.96 -4.58 4.89
N VAL A 139 -3.05 -5.01 3.63
CA VAL A 139 -4.28 -5.49 2.99
C VAL A 139 -4.85 -6.71 3.70
N ARG A 140 -3.98 -7.59 4.19
CA ARG A 140 -4.40 -8.81 4.87
C ARG A 140 -5.05 -8.50 6.22
N ALA A 141 -4.43 -7.63 7.01
CA ALA A 141 -5.02 -7.16 8.27
C ALA A 141 -6.38 -6.49 8.02
N ALA A 142 -6.47 -5.64 6.98
CA ALA A 142 -7.71 -4.97 6.62
C ALA A 142 -8.81 -5.93 6.17
N SER A 143 -8.52 -6.88 5.28
CA SER A 143 -9.48 -7.88 4.80
C SER A 143 -10.06 -8.70 5.94
N LEU A 144 -9.21 -9.12 6.88
CA LEU A 144 -9.63 -9.91 8.02
C LEU A 144 -10.44 -9.08 9.02
N SER A 145 -10.07 -7.83 9.25
CA SER A 145 -10.81 -6.95 10.17
C SER A 145 -12.15 -6.48 9.62
N TYR A 146 -12.23 -6.15 8.33
CA TYR A 146 -13.46 -5.61 7.73
C TYR A 146 -14.41 -6.70 7.23
N PHE A 147 -13.89 -7.83 6.73
CA PHE A 147 -14.70 -8.84 6.04
C PHE A 147 -14.60 -10.24 6.66
N GLY A 148 -13.64 -10.47 7.58
CA GLY A 148 -13.50 -11.75 8.27
C GLY A 148 -12.85 -12.86 7.44
N HIS A 149 -12.27 -12.56 6.27
CA HIS A 149 -11.60 -13.56 5.42
C HIS A 149 -10.31 -13.04 4.78
N GLU A 150 -9.55 -13.97 4.18
CA GLU A 150 -8.29 -13.67 3.49
C GLU A 150 -8.52 -12.83 2.22
N PRO A 151 -7.52 -12.03 1.78
CA PRO A 151 -7.65 -11.17 0.61
C PRO A 151 -7.70 -11.94 -0.72
N GLU A 152 -7.58 -13.27 -0.68
CA GLU A 152 -7.72 -14.17 -1.83
C GLU A 152 -9.17 -14.32 -2.29
N SER A 153 -10.14 -14.11 -1.40
CA SER A 153 -11.57 -14.28 -1.69
C SER A 153 -12.34 -12.95 -1.72
N LEU A 154 -11.67 -11.84 -2.01
CA LEU A 154 -12.31 -10.52 -2.03
C LEU A 154 -13.35 -10.40 -3.15
N THR A 155 -14.56 -9.99 -2.80
CA THR A 155 -15.58 -9.60 -3.78
C THR A 155 -15.17 -8.30 -4.49
N ALA A 156 -15.78 -8.01 -5.64
CA ALA A 156 -15.44 -6.78 -6.38
C ALA A 156 -15.67 -5.49 -5.56
N GLY A 157 -16.68 -5.48 -4.68
CA GLY A 157 -16.95 -4.34 -3.78
C GLY A 157 -15.88 -4.19 -2.70
N GLU A 158 -15.48 -5.29 -2.07
CA GLU A 158 -14.42 -5.32 -1.07
C GLU A 158 -13.07 -4.90 -1.67
N GLN A 159 -12.76 -5.36 -2.89
CA GLN A 159 -11.59 -4.91 -3.63
C GLN A 159 -11.61 -3.39 -3.84
N ALA A 160 -12.74 -2.84 -4.28
CA ALA A 160 -12.86 -1.39 -4.50
C ALA A 160 -12.65 -0.60 -3.20
N LEU A 161 -13.22 -1.06 -2.08
CA LEU A 161 -13.02 -0.45 -0.78
C LEU A 161 -11.54 -0.48 -0.34
N LEU A 162 -10.89 -1.64 -0.43
CA LEU A 162 -9.48 -1.79 -0.05
C LEU A 162 -8.50 -1.05 -1.00
N ILE A 163 -8.90 -0.75 -2.24
CA ILE A 163 -8.10 0.12 -3.12
C ILE A 163 -8.26 1.59 -2.72
N ALA A 164 -9.47 2.02 -2.36
CA ALA A 164 -9.77 3.41 -2.06
C ALA A 164 -9.30 3.86 -0.66
N LEU A 165 -9.27 2.95 0.32
CA LEU A 165 -8.96 3.25 1.72
C LEU A 165 -7.58 3.89 1.93
N PRO A 166 -6.46 3.36 1.40
CA PRO A 166 -5.12 3.89 1.67
C PRO A 166 -4.92 5.36 1.31
N GLN A 167 -5.74 5.90 0.39
CA GLN A 167 -5.66 7.30 -0.03
C GLN A 167 -6.21 8.27 1.03
N ALA A 168 -7.20 7.85 1.82
CA ALA A 168 -7.77 8.63 2.92
C ALA A 168 -8.24 7.70 4.05
N PRO A 169 -7.30 7.09 4.80
CA PRO A 169 -7.59 5.93 5.65
C PRO A 169 -8.60 6.20 6.77
N GLU A 170 -8.61 7.39 7.35
CA GLU A 170 -9.58 7.74 8.42
C GLU A 170 -10.92 8.23 7.87
N ALA A 171 -10.92 8.89 6.70
CA ALA A 171 -12.13 9.50 6.15
C ALA A 171 -12.99 8.52 5.34
N ARG A 172 -12.43 7.36 4.93
CA ARG A 172 -13.09 6.37 4.07
C ARG A 172 -13.40 5.05 4.79
N ARG A 173 -13.30 5.04 6.12
CA ARG A 173 -13.60 3.86 6.94
C ARG A 173 -15.06 3.44 6.77
N PRO A 174 -15.35 2.13 6.71
CA PRO A 174 -16.72 1.64 6.62
C PRO A 174 -17.44 1.58 7.98
N ASP A 175 -16.73 1.83 9.08
CA ASP A 175 -17.20 1.86 10.47
C ASP A 175 -17.24 3.28 11.04
#